data_AF-A0A7S4EDZ9-F1
#
_entry.id   AF-A0A7S4EDZ9-F1
#
_cell.length_a   1.000
_cell.length_b   1.000
_cell.length_c   1.000
_cell.angle_alpha   90.00
_cell.angle_beta   90.00
_cell.angle_gamma   90.00
#
_symmetry.space_group_name_H-M   'P 1'
#
loop_
_entity.id
_entity.type
_entity.pdbx_description
1 polymer ?
#
loop_
_entity_poly.entity_id
_entity_poly.type
_entity_poly.pdbx_seq_one_letter_code
_entity_poly.pdbx_strand_id
1 'polypeptide(L)'
;MDQGPTKRQKTADAVLQPLGDDQIKAKQSEYATATPYPHVVLSPAIDDATLKNARREAIHELRADYKETDLFKVYQVPHDLGTIERTAPHLADKAPSLLRVRDALYSESTRRLVERITGCGRIGDTVDCSANVYMRGGHLLCHDDVIGNRLVSFVLYLVDEDWSEEDGGAFELFPVVDGEPSPIPCNRVDCKWNSLLLFKVEPGKSHHAVAEVLGDKPRLTISGWYHAREQRDGAAARASSLGQLRVVEQRSFKSFDGDDDEDDVDRALSSDDVSALGAWVAPAYLDPEAWPRLRDHFANDSAARLVDFCRDEIASEISKSEMAGPHDTWRVVGPPHKRRYGVPRGDSDLGRALAKIEHGASSAAFRRLLARITGVRPVARDSTIRRFRPGRDYTVAVSGDPVPVIDATFCFLGGSDDEAWASGEVGGFETYIEAEDEGDADAAVYAGESGEGGEEGGDLLSVEAQHNCLSIVLRDPGTLRFVKYVSAFAPSARCDVEVVCRIHDEDLPDPDASGDDSDE
;
A
#
# COMPACT_ATOMS: atom_id res chain seq x y z
N MET A 1 43.38 -24.46 11.78
CA MET A 1 43.07 -25.87 11.44
C MET A 1 41.76 -25.83 10.70
N ASP A 2 41.82 -26.05 9.39
CA ASP A 2 40.66 -26.02 8.51
C ASP A 2 39.87 -27.32 8.75
N GLN A 3 38.84 -27.25 9.61
CA GLN A 3 37.92 -28.38 9.76
C GLN A 3 37.05 -28.38 8.51
N GLY A 4 37.33 -29.32 7.61
CA GLY A 4 36.60 -29.45 6.35
C GLY A 4 35.08 -29.51 6.56
N PRO A 5 34.30 -29.21 5.51
CA PRO A 5 32.87 -28.95 5.63
C PRO A 5 32.12 -30.10 6.30
N THR A 6 31.22 -29.74 7.23
CA THR A 6 30.33 -30.66 7.95
C THR A 6 29.47 -31.46 6.97
N LYS A 7 28.95 -32.63 7.40
CA LYS A 7 28.06 -33.48 6.58
C LYS A 7 26.80 -32.74 6.09
N ARG A 8 26.32 -31.75 6.87
CA ARG A 8 25.21 -30.84 6.52
C ARG A 8 25.61 -29.86 5.41
N GLN A 9 26.82 -29.28 5.46
CA GLN A 9 27.34 -28.40 4.39
C GLN A 9 27.51 -29.15 3.05
N LYS A 10 28.09 -30.36 3.06
CA LYS A 10 28.27 -31.15 1.81
C LYS A 10 26.96 -31.57 1.13
N THR A 11 25.86 -31.66 1.86
CA THR A 11 24.54 -32.07 1.33
C THR A 11 23.71 -30.88 0.83
N ALA A 12 24.03 -29.67 1.28
CA ALA A 12 23.45 -28.41 0.81
C ALA A 12 24.07 -27.93 -0.52
N ASP A 13 25.39 -28.10 -0.71
CA ASP A 13 26.09 -27.71 -1.95
C ASP A 13 25.63 -28.47 -3.20
N ALA A 14 24.96 -29.62 -3.03
CA ALA A 14 24.43 -30.44 -4.14
C ALA A 14 22.97 -30.10 -4.52
N VAL A 15 22.37 -29.08 -3.89
CA VAL A 15 20.94 -28.73 -4.05
C VAL A 15 20.76 -27.62 -5.07
N LEU A 16 21.64 -26.62 -5.09
CA LEU A 16 21.65 -25.59 -6.13
C LEU A 16 22.21 -26.20 -7.43
N GLN A 17 21.59 -25.87 -8.56
CA GLN A 17 22.09 -26.28 -9.88
C GLN A 17 23.47 -25.64 -10.12
N PRO A 18 24.52 -26.42 -10.42
CA PRO A 18 25.85 -25.87 -10.62
C PRO A 18 25.90 -25.04 -11.90
N LEU A 19 26.56 -23.88 -11.82
CA LEU A 19 26.87 -23.05 -12.99
C LEU A 19 28.37 -23.14 -13.30
N GLY A 20 28.69 -23.51 -14.54
CA GLY A 20 30.06 -23.41 -15.06
C GLY A 20 30.49 -21.96 -15.28
N ASP A 21 31.78 -21.70 -15.42
CA ASP A 21 32.31 -20.34 -15.51
C ASP A 21 31.74 -19.52 -16.68
N ASP A 22 31.46 -20.14 -17.82
CA ASP A 22 30.86 -19.44 -18.97
C ASP A 22 29.39 -19.10 -18.72
N GLN A 23 28.65 -19.95 -18.00
CA GLN A 23 27.28 -19.64 -17.58
C GLN A 23 27.28 -18.49 -16.56
N ILE A 24 28.24 -18.48 -15.63
CA ILE A 24 28.40 -17.38 -14.66
C ILE A 24 28.69 -16.07 -15.39
N LYS A 25 29.60 -16.05 -16.38
CA LYS A 25 29.86 -14.85 -17.19
C LYS A 25 28.62 -14.38 -17.95
N ALA A 26 27.85 -15.30 -18.51
CA ALA A 26 26.59 -14.95 -19.17
C ALA A 26 25.60 -14.30 -18.18
N LYS A 27 25.48 -14.85 -16.96
CA LYS A 27 24.63 -14.29 -15.90
C LYS A 27 25.13 -12.95 -15.35
N GLN A 28 26.44 -12.74 -15.28
CA GLN A 28 27.03 -11.42 -14.99
C GLN A 28 26.65 -10.38 -16.04
N SER A 29 26.70 -10.76 -17.33
CA SER A 29 26.30 -9.88 -18.43
C SER A 29 24.81 -9.58 -18.38
N GLU A 30 23.96 -10.61 -18.22
CA GLU A 30 22.51 -10.46 -18.04
C GLU A 30 22.22 -9.47 -16.92
N TYR A 31 22.77 -9.73 -15.72
CA TYR A 31 22.65 -8.87 -14.55
C TYR A 31 23.05 -7.41 -14.83
N ALA A 32 24.24 -7.20 -15.40
CA ALA A 32 24.78 -5.86 -15.63
C ALA A 32 23.99 -5.04 -16.68
N THR A 33 23.35 -5.71 -17.64
CA THR A 33 22.58 -5.07 -18.72
C THR A 33 21.08 -4.99 -18.44
N ALA A 34 20.60 -5.59 -17.36
CA ALA A 34 19.19 -5.64 -17.03
C ALA A 34 18.65 -4.24 -16.67
N THR A 35 17.43 -3.95 -17.12
CA THR A 35 16.73 -2.69 -16.86
C THR A 35 15.44 -2.95 -16.09
N PRO A 36 14.98 -2.02 -15.23
CA PRO A 36 15.50 -0.68 -14.97
C PRO A 36 16.74 -0.62 -14.06
N TYR A 37 17.06 -1.70 -13.36
CA TYR A 37 18.26 -1.83 -12.55
C TYR A 37 18.77 -3.28 -12.61
N PRO A 38 20.03 -3.54 -12.21
CA PRO A 38 20.63 -4.86 -12.29
C PRO A 38 19.85 -5.93 -11.52
N HIS A 39 19.40 -6.96 -12.25
CA HIS A 39 18.72 -8.13 -11.72
C HIS A 39 18.96 -9.32 -12.63
N VAL A 40 18.79 -10.54 -12.12
CA VAL A 40 19.05 -11.77 -12.87
C VAL A 40 18.16 -12.90 -12.38
N VAL A 41 17.81 -13.81 -13.28
CA VAL A 41 17.04 -15.01 -12.95
C VAL A 41 17.88 -16.26 -13.18
N LEU A 42 18.02 -17.12 -12.17
CA LEU A 42 18.58 -18.46 -12.33
C LEU A 42 17.45 -19.46 -12.49
N SER A 43 17.45 -20.24 -13.58
CA SER A 43 16.40 -21.23 -13.85
C SER A 43 16.94 -22.37 -14.72
N PRO A 44 16.77 -23.64 -14.31
CA PRO A 44 16.36 -24.07 -12.97
C PRO A 44 17.38 -23.67 -11.91
N ALA A 45 16.93 -23.31 -10.71
CA ALA A 45 17.81 -22.89 -9.61
C ALA A 45 18.20 -24.06 -8.70
N ILE A 46 17.24 -24.93 -8.40
CA ILE A 46 17.35 -26.01 -7.42
C ILE A 46 17.16 -27.36 -8.11
N ASP A 47 17.72 -28.44 -7.55
CA ASP A 47 17.37 -29.81 -7.91
C ASP A 47 15.85 -30.04 -7.84
N ASP A 48 15.25 -30.44 -8.97
CA ASP A 48 13.79 -30.46 -9.13
C ASP A 48 13.12 -31.41 -8.13
N ALA A 49 13.71 -32.57 -7.87
CA ALA A 49 13.18 -33.53 -6.90
C ALA A 49 13.21 -32.96 -5.47
N THR A 50 14.29 -32.29 -5.10
CA THR A 50 14.41 -31.61 -3.80
C THR A 50 13.38 -30.50 -3.67
N LEU A 51 13.21 -29.65 -4.70
CA LEU A 51 12.25 -28.55 -4.66
C LEU A 51 10.80 -29.03 -4.62
N LYS A 52 10.45 -30.10 -5.36
CA LYS A 52 9.12 -30.74 -5.30
C LYS A 52 8.79 -31.25 -3.89
N ASN A 53 9.76 -31.89 -3.22
CA ASN A 53 9.58 -32.33 -1.84
C ASN A 53 9.46 -31.14 -0.88
N ALA A 54 10.29 -30.10 -1.04
CA ALA A 54 10.22 -28.88 -0.23
C ALA A 54 8.86 -28.18 -0.37
N ARG A 55 8.33 -28.07 -1.60
CA ARG A 55 7.00 -27.51 -1.87
C ARG A 55 5.90 -28.32 -1.18
N ARG A 56 5.95 -29.66 -1.30
CA ARG A 56 4.99 -30.55 -0.64
C ARG A 56 5.02 -30.35 0.89
N GLU A 57 6.20 -30.35 1.49
CA GLU A 57 6.37 -30.11 2.92
C GLU A 57 5.84 -28.74 3.34
N ALA A 58 6.15 -27.68 2.58
CA ALA A 58 5.66 -26.34 2.85
C ALA A 58 4.11 -26.28 2.86
N ILE A 59 3.45 -26.90 1.87
CA ILE A 59 1.98 -26.91 1.76
C ILE A 59 1.32 -27.73 2.86
N HIS A 60 1.90 -28.88 3.24
CA HIS A 60 1.25 -29.81 4.17
C HIS A 60 1.57 -29.54 5.64
N GLU A 61 2.73 -28.95 5.94
CA GLU A 61 3.22 -28.85 7.32
C GLU A 61 3.30 -27.42 7.83
N LEU A 62 3.44 -26.41 6.97
CA LEU A 62 3.46 -25.01 7.42
C LEU A 62 2.04 -24.45 7.48
N ARG A 63 1.78 -23.66 8.52
CA ARG A 63 0.61 -22.78 8.61
C ARG A 63 1.05 -21.37 8.25
N ALA A 64 0.29 -20.71 7.38
CA ALA A 64 0.48 -19.31 7.06
C ALA A 64 -0.71 -18.52 7.60
N ASP A 65 -0.41 -17.37 8.19
CA ASP A 65 -1.40 -16.45 8.72
C ASP A 65 -1.68 -15.37 7.69
N TYR A 66 -2.96 -15.04 7.51
CA TYR A 66 -3.37 -13.94 6.66
C TYR A 66 -2.89 -12.62 7.24
N LYS A 67 -2.29 -11.78 6.41
CA LYS A 67 -1.94 -10.41 6.78
C LYS A 67 -2.29 -9.46 5.66
N GLU A 68 -2.88 -8.35 6.04
CA GLU A 68 -3.24 -7.27 5.14
C GLU A 68 -2.91 -5.94 5.80
N THR A 69 -2.24 -5.08 5.04
CA THR A 69 -1.88 -3.71 5.43
C THR A 69 -2.16 -2.78 4.25
N ASP A 70 -1.84 -1.50 4.33
CA ASP A 70 -1.88 -0.59 3.19
C ASP A 70 -1.00 -1.08 2.01
N LEU A 71 0.15 -1.70 2.33
CA LEU A 71 1.17 -2.10 1.34
C LEU A 71 0.95 -3.50 0.74
N PHE A 72 0.31 -4.44 1.43
CA PHE A 72 0.19 -5.81 0.94
C PHE A 72 -1.07 -6.55 1.39
N LYS A 73 -1.34 -7.67 0.70
CA LYS A 73 -2.29 -8.73 1.08
C LYS A 73 -1.61 -10.07 0.81
N VAL A 74 -1.20 -10.77 1.86
CA VAL A 74 -0.35 -11.97 1.77
C VAL A 74 -0.57 -12.92 2.93
N TYR A 75 -0.40 -14.22 2.70
CA TYR A 75 -0.31 -15.22 3.77
C TYR A 75 1.16 -15.46 4.09
N GLN A 76 1.56 -15.18 5.33
CA GLN A 76 2.95 -15.34 5.77
C GLN A 76 3.07 -16.48 6.77
N VAL A 77 4.10 -17.30 6.63
CA VAL A 77 4.44 -18.25 7.69
C VAL A 77 5.03 -17.46 8.87
N PRO A 78 4.42 -17.51 10.08
CA PRO A 78 4.81 -16.64 11.21
C PRO A 78 6.20 -16.94 11.76
N HIS A 79 6.72 -18.13 11.47
CA HIS A 79 8.07 -18.54 11.85
C HIS A 79 9.03 -18.31 10.69
N ASP A 80 9.91 -17.31 10.83
CA ASP A 80 11.01 -17.09 9.90
C ASP A 80 11.82 -18.38 9.72
N LEU A 81 12.06 -18.77 8.46
CA LEU A 81 12.73 -20.03 8.15
C LEU A 81 14.18 -20.04 8.67
N GLY A 82 14.82 -18.89 8.85
CA GLY A 82 16.14 -18.76 9.48
C GLY A 82 16.15 -19.07 10.97
N THR A 83 15.00 -19.05 11.64
CA THR A 83 14.89 -19.29 13.10
C THR A 83 13.93 -20.43 13.48
N ILE A 84 13.32 -21.09 12.50
CA ILE A 84 12.26 -22.09 12.70
C ILE A 84 12.67 -23.26 13.58
N GLU A 85 13.93 -23.72 13.57
CA GLU A 85 14.38 -24.77 14.50
C GLU A 85 14.30 -24.33 15.98
N ARG A 86 14.34 -23.02 16.26
CA ARG A 86 14.22 -22.47 17.61
C ARG A 86 12.78 -22.08 17.94
N THR A 87 12.08 -21.45 17.00
CA THR A 87 10.73 -20.90 17.22
C THR A 87 9.63 -21.94 17.06
N ALA A 88 9.81 -22.93 16.18
CA ALA A 88 8.87 -24.03 15.96
C ALA A 88 9.58 -25.36 15.59
N PRO A 89 10.31 -25.99 16.54
CA PRO A 89 11.09 -27.21 16.28
C PRO A 89 10.26 -28.35 15.68
N HIS A 90 9.00 -28.50 16.12
CA HIS A 90 8.07 -29.53 15.66
C HIS A 90 7.65 -29.36 14.18
N LEU A 91 7.70 -28.14 13.63
CA LEU A 91 7.49 -27.90 12.20
C LEU A 91 8.78 -28.14 11.42
N ALA A 92 9.91 -27.69 11.96
CA ALA A 92 11.22 -27.90 11.37
C ALA A 92 11.52 -29.40 11.13
N ASP A 93 11.20 -30.26 12.09
CA ASP A 93 11.37 -31.72 11.98
C ASP A 93 10.57 -32.35 10.84
N LYS A 94 9.46 -31.73 10.43
CA LYS A 94 8.58 -32.22 9.37
C LYS A 94 8.86 -31.63 7.99
N ALA A 95 9.72 -30.62 7.91
CA ALA A 95 10.05 -29.94 6.66
C ALA A 95 11.55 -30.07 6.26
N PRO A 96 12.15 -31.28 6.28
CA PRO A 96 13.59 -31.44 6.07
C PRO A 96 14.07 -31.06 4.66
N SER A 97 13.26 -31.24 3.62
CA SER A 97 13.60 -30.81 2.26
C SER A 97 13.53 -29.29 2.12
N LEU A 98 12.56 -28.65 2.76
CA LEU A 98 12.47 -27.19 2.82
C LEU A 98 13.69 -26.57 3.52
N LEU A 99 14.08 -27.09 4.69
CA LEU A 99 15.27 -26.64 5.39
C LEU A 99 16.54 -26.90 4.59
N ARG A 100 16.57 -27.98 3.80
CA ARG A 100 17.69 -28.27 2.89
C ARG A 100 17.77 -27.25 1.74
N VAL A 101 16.64 -26.77 1.21
CA VAL A 101 16.60 -25.66 0.24
C VAL A 101 17.09 -24.36 0.88
N ARG A 102 16.61 -24.02 2.08
CA ARG A 102 17.10 -22.87 2.85
C ARG A 102 18.61 -22.93 3.07
N ASP A 103 19.12 -24.04 3.60
CA ASP A 103 20.55 -24.24 3.86
C ASP A 103 21.39 -24.11 2.58
N ALA A 104 20.85 -24.53 1.43
CA ALA A 104 21.50 -24.38 0.14
C ALA A 104 21.52 -22.93 -0.36
N LEU A 105 20.43 -22.18 -0.18
CA LEU A 105 20.38 -20.75 -0.53
C LEU A 105 21.46 -19.95 0.25
N TYR A 106 21.70 -20.28 1.52
CA TYR A 106 22.68 -19.57 2.36
C TYR A 106 24.06 -20.24 2.45
N SER A 107 24.30 -21.31 1.69
CA SER A 107 25.58 -22.01 1.70
C SER A 107 26.73 -21.07 1.30
N GLU A 108 27.96 -21.39 1.71
CA GLU A 108 29.12 -20.59 1.28
C GLU A 108 29.26 -20.58 -0.24
N SER A 109 29.03 -21.72 -0.91
CA SER A 109 29.11 -21.82 -2.36
C SER A 109 28.08 -20.92 -3.06
N THR A 110 26.82 -20.90 -2.60
CA THR A 110 25.77 -20.04 -3.14
C THR A 110 26.05 -18.56 -2.86
N ARG A 111 26.46 -18.21 -1.64
CA ARG A 111 26.88 -16.83 -1.33
C ARG A 111 28.00 -16.37 -2.27
N ARG A 112 29.05 -17.18 -2.46
CA ARG A 112 30.14 -16.87 -3.41
C ARG A 112 29.65 -16.74 -4.85
N LEU A 113 28.69 -17.56 -5.28
CA LEU A 113 28.07 -17.44 -6.59
C LEU A 113 27.33 -16.11 -6.75
N VAL A 114 26.52 -15.73 -5.76
CA VAL A 114 25.80 -14.44 -5.73
C VAL A 114 26.79 -13.26 -5.74
N GLU A 115 27.85 -13.31 -4.92
CA GLU A 115 28.94 -12.31 -4.94
C GLU A 115 29.55 -12.17 -6.34
N ARG A 116 29.83 -13.30 -7.01
CA ARG A 116 30.42 -13.31 -8.35
C ARG A 116 29.46 -12.75 -9.40
N ILE A 117 28.19 -13.12 -9.39
CA ILE A 117 27.22 -12.69 -10.41
C ILE A 117 26.89 -11.20 -10.24
N THR A 118 26.63 -10.77 -9.01
CA THR A 118 26.08 -9.43 -8.74
C THR A 118 27.15 -8.37 -8.48
N GLY A 119 28.35 -8.77 -8.07
CA GLY A 119 29.41 -7.85 -7.62
C GLY A 119 29.02 -7.07 -6.35
N CYS A 120 28.07 -7.56 -5.55
CA CYS A 120 27.49 -6.82 -4.44
C CYS A 120 28.46 -6.53 -3.26
N GLY A 121 29.59 -7.23 -3.18
CA GLY A 121 30.51 -7.17 -2.05
C GLY A 121 30.55 -8.49 -1.29
N ARG A 122 30.94 -8.47 -0.01
CA ARG A 122 30.99 -9.68 0.81
C ARG A 122 29.67 -9.92 1.55
N ILE A 123 29.12 -11.12 1.40
CA ILE A 123 27.89 -11.55 2.06
C ILE A 123 28.24 -12.20 3.41
N GLY A 124 27.48 -11.85 4.46
CA GLY A 124 27.55 -12.44 5.79
C GLY A 124 27.01 -13.86 5.85
N ASP A 125 26.81 -14.38 7.06
CA ASP A 125 26.24 -15.71 7.35
C ASP A 125 24.81 -15.66 7.89
N THR A 126 24.24 -14.46 8.05
CA THR A 126 22.84 -14.25 8.44
C THR A 126 21.89 -14.95 7.48
N VAL A 127 20.98 -15.74 8.04
CA VAL A 127 19.86 -16.38 7.34
C VAL A 127 18.61 -15.55 7.64
N ASP A 128 17.95 -15.05 6.60
CA ASP A 128 16.81 -14.13 6.70
C ASP A 128 15.87 -14.38 5.53
N CYS A 129 14.95 -15.32 5.69
CA CYS A 129 14.01 -15.70 4.65
C CYS A 129 12.72 -16.29 5.21
N SER A 130 11.63 -16.03 4.51
CA SER A 130 10.29 -16.50 4.86
C SER A 130 9.62 -17.17 3.66
N ALA A 131 8.65 -18.02 3.96
CA ALA A 131 7.72 -18.53 2.96
C ALA A 131 6.48 -17.62 2.92
N ASN A 132 6.16 -17.14 1.73
CA ASN A 132 5.04 -16.24 1.47
C ASN A 132 4.12 -16.86 0.41
N VAL A 133 2.81 -16.79 0.66
CA VAL A 133 1.78 -17.27 -0.26
C VAL A 133 0.87 -16.11 -0.62
N TYR A 134 0.80 -15.80 -1.92
CA TYR A 134 -0.20 -14.88 -2.45
C TYR A 134 -1.31 -15.71 -3.08
N MET A 135 -2.49 -15.66 -2.48
CA MET A 135 -3.72 -16.20 -3.05
C MET A 135 -4.33 -15.18 -4.01
N ARG A 136 -5.43 -15.53 -4.68
CA ARG A 136 -6.25 -14.59 -5.47
C ARG A 136 -6.46 -13.27 -4.71
N GLY A 137 -6.18 -12.15 -5.37
CA GLY A 137 -6.24 -10.81 -4.79
C GLY A 137 -5.00 -10.40 -3.98
N GLY A 138 -4.11 -11.34 -3.69
CA GLY A 138 -2.86 -11.08 -2.98
C GLY A 138 -1.90 -10.27 -3.83
N HIS A 139 -1.27 -9.27 -3.21
CA HIS A 139 -0.37 -8.30 -3.85
C HIS A 139 0.63 -7.74 -2.84
N LEU A 140 1.70 -7.14 -3.34
CA LEU A 140 2.64 -6.33 -2.55
C LEU A 140 3.02 -5.11 -3.38
N LEU A 141 2.70 -3.92 -2.88
CA LEU A 141 2.81 -2.67 -3.63
C LEU A 141 4.28 -2.18 -3.70
N CYS A 142 4.49 -1.02 -4.34
CA CYS A 142 5.84 -0.57 -4.69
C CYS A 142 6.69 -0.22 -3.46
N HIS A 143 7.85 -0.85 -3.32
CA HIS A 143 8.83 -0.64 -2.24
C HIS A 143 10.25 -0.93 -2.75
N ASP A 144 11.29 -0.70 -1.95
CA ASP A 144 12.70 -0.82 -2.39
C ASP A 144 13.57 -1.82 -1.60
N ASP A 145 13.01 -2.52 -0.60
CA ASP A 145 13.69 -3.49 0.28
C ASP A 145 14.81 -2.91 1.18
N VAL A 146 14.93 -1.58 1.26
CA VAL A 146 16.05 -0.90 1.94
C VAL A 146 15.83 -0.86 3.44
N ILE A 147 16.21 -1.95 4.11
CA ILE A 147 16.12 -2.13 5.56
C ILE A 147 17.45 -2.68 6.10
N GLY A 148 17.96 -2.05 7.17
CA GLY A 148 19.14 -2.49 7.91
C GLY A 148 20.35 -2.76 7.01
N ASN A 149 20.86 -4.01 7.05
CA ASN A 149 22.06 -4.42 6.33
C ASN A 149 21.78 -5.32 5.11
N ARG A 150 20.54 -5.30 4.59
CA ARG A 150 20.16 -6.05 3.39
C ARG A 150 21.02 -5.63 2.20
N LEU A 151 21.54 -6.62 1.46
CA LEU A 151 22.53 -6.44 0.40
C LEU A 151 22.00 -6.92 -0.96
N VAL A 152 21.44 -8.13 -1.01
CA VAL A 152 20.80 -8.71 -2.19
C VAL A 152 19.48 -9.33 -1.76
N SER A 153 18.40 -8.96 -2.43
CA SER A 153 17.09 -9.58 -2.27
C SER A 153 16.97 -10.75 -3.24
N PHE A 154 16.26 -11.80 -2.82
CA PHE A 154 15.98 -12.94 -3.67
C PHE A 154 14.55 -13.45 -3.52
N VAL A 155 14.03 -14.03 -4.60
CA VAL A 155 12.73 -14.71 -4.62
C VAL A 155 12.89 -16.03 -5.36
N LEU A 156 12.73 -17.15 -4.64
CA LEU A 156 12.62 -18.49 -5.22
C LEU A 156 11.14 -18.81 -5.42
N TYR A 157 10.76 -19.14 -6.65
CA TYR A 157 9.38 -19.42 -7.02
C TYR A 157 9.06 -20.93 -6.93
N LEU A 158 8.05 -21.25 -6.12
CA LEU A 158 7.52 -22.61 -5.91
C LEU A 158 6.04 -22.69 -6.36
N VAL A 159 5.69 -21.90 -7.37
CA VAL A 159 4.37 -21.90 -8.04
C VAL A 159 4.08 -23.24 -8.73
N ASP A 160 2.84 -23.48 -9.14
CA ASP A 160 2.54 -24.66 -9.96
C ASP A 160 3.34 -24.61 -11.29
N GLU A 161 3.72 -25.79 -11.81
CA GLU A 161 4.53 -25.90 -13.04
C GLU A 161 3.83 -25.33 -14.28
N ASP A 162 2.50 -25.18 -14.23
CA ASP A 162 1.65 -24.60 -15.27
C ASP A 162 1.27 -23.13 -14.99
N TRP A 163 1.95 -22.45 -14.05
CA TRP A 163 1.73 -21.02 -13.80
C TRP A 163 1.95 -20.20 -15.09
N SER A 164 1.00 -19.31 -15.37
CA SER A 164 0.96 -18.52 -16.59
C SER A 164 0.84 -17.03 -16.29
N GLU A 165 0.97 -16.18 -17.32
CA GLU A 165 0.74 -14.73 -17.18
C GLU A 165 -0.70 -14.41 -16.73
N GLU A 166 -1.68 -15.26 -17.08
CA GLU A 166 -3.09 -15.08 -16.72
C GLU A 166 -3.34 -15.27 -15.22
N ASP A 167 -2.46 -16.01 -14.53
CA ASP A 167 -2.53 -16.21 -13.08
C ASP A 167 -2.06 -14.96 -12.31
N GLY A 168 -1.46 -13.96 -12.97
CA GLY A 168 -0.95 -12.74 -12.35
C GLY A 168 0.31 -12.97 -11.51
N GLY A 169 0.52 -12.14 -10.47
CA GLY A 169 1.63 -12.33 -9.53
C GLY A 169 3.02 -11.90 -10.00
N ALA A 170 3.15 -11.35 -11.21
CA ALA A 170 4.44 -10.97 -11.79
C ALA A 170 5.22 -9.99 -10.90
N PHE A 171 6.55 -10.12 -10.90
CA PHE A 171 7.42 -9.20 -10.16
C PHE A 171 7.68 -7.97 -11.03
N GLU A 172 7.10 -6.82 -10.65
CA GLU A 172 7.17 -5.58 -11.42
C GLU A 172 8.39 -4.76 -11.02
N LEU A 173 9.09 -4.20 -12.01
CA LEU A 173 10.28 -3.37 -11.81
C LEU A 173 10.03 -1.95 -12.29
N PHE A 174 10.33 -0.96 -11.44
CA PHE A 174 10.03 0.44 -11.69
C PHE A 174 11.31 1.22 -12.05
N PRO A 175 11.30 1.99 -13.15
CA PRO A 175 12.40 2.89 -13.46
C PRO A 175 12.36 4.12 -12.55
N VAL A 176 13.51 4.63 -12.18
CA VAL A 176 13.63 5.92 -11.47
C VAL A 176 13.80 7.04 -12.50
N VAL A 177 12.94 8.06 -12.40
CA VAL A 177 12.92 9.24 -13.25
C VAL A 177 12.94 10.46 -12.33
N ASP A 178 13.88 11.37 -12.55
CA ASP A 178 14.04 12.60 -11.74
C ASP A 178 14.14 12.37 -10.22
N GLY A 179 14.73 11.24 -9.82
CA GLY A 179 14.96 10.89 -8.41
C GLY A 179 13.82 10.10 -7.75
N GLU A 180 12.73 9.84 -8.46
CA GLU A 180 11.55 9.14 -7.94
C GLU A 180 11.16 7.96 -8.85
N PRO A 181 10.59 6.86 -8.33
CA PRO A 181 10.11 5.79 -9.20
C PRO A 181 8.93 6.27 -10.06
N SER A 182 8.97 5.94 -11.35
CA SER A 182 7.85 6.13 -12.27
C SER A 182 6.62 5.37 -11.78
N PRO A 183 5.40 5.92 -11.86
CA PRO A 183 4.18 5.20 -11.46
C PRO A 183 3.78 4.06 -12.41
N ILE A 184 4.56 3.83 -13.47
CA ILE A 184 4.37 2.75 -14.43
C ILE A 184 5.62 1.87 -14.41
N PRO A 185 5.50 0.56 -14.12
CA PRO A 185 6.62 -0.36 -14.22
C PRO A 185 7.03 -0.51 -15.69
N CYS A 186 8.33 -0.62 -15.95
CA CYS A 186 8.85 -0.75 -17.33
C CYS A 186 9.26 -2.18 -17.68
N ASN A 187 9.40 -3.05 -16.69
CA ASN A 187 9.78 -4.44 -16.89
C ASN A 187 9.09 -5.34 -15.84
N ARG A 188 8.97 -6.63 -16.15
CA ARG A 188 8.36 -7.64 -15.31
C ARG A 188 9.16 -8.94 -15.37
N VAL A 189 9.25 -9.64 -14.24
CA VAL A 189 9.80 -11.00 -14.17
C VAL A 189 8.66 -11.97 -13.89
N ASP A 190 8.51 -12.96 -14.76
CA ASP A 190 7.44 -13.94 -14.67
C ASP A 190 7.62 -14.90 -13.48
N CYS A 191 6.50 -15.28 -12.89
CA CYS A 191 6.47 -16.34 -11.89
C CYS A 191 6.62 -17.68 -12.58
N LYS A 192 7.77 -18.33 -12.40
CA LYS A 192 8.05 -19.62 -13.03
C LYS A 192 8.55 -20.62 -12.00
N TRP A 193 8.06 -21.85 -12.05
CA TRP A 193 8.57 -22.93 -11.20
C TRP A 193 10.10 -23.00 -11.25
N ASN A 194 10.72 -23.09 -10.07
CA ASN A 194 12.15 -23.27 -9.91
C ASN A 194 13.00 -22.18 -10.56
N SER A 195 12.49 -20.95 -10.58
CA SER A 195 13.29 -19.76 -10.89
C SER A 195 13.69 -19.03 -9.60
N LEU A 196 14.93 -18.53 -9.56
CA LEU A 196 15.46 -17.72 -8.48
C LEU A 196 15.81 -16.34 -9.02
N LEU A 197 15.00 -15.34 -8.68
CA LEU A 197 15.27 -13.94 -8.95
C LEU A 197 16.27 -13.39 -7.93
N LEU A 198 17.25 -12.61 -8.39
CA LEU A 198 18.25 -11.94 -7.58
C LEU A 198 18.40 -10.48 -8.04
N PHE A 199 18.40 -9.54 -7.10
CA PHE A 199 18.74 -8.14 -7.37
C PHE A 199 19.37 -7.49 -6.14
N LYS A 200 20.22 -6.49 -6.38
CA LYS A 200 20.87 -5.75 -5.29
C LYS A 200 19.88 -4.77 -4.65
N VAL A 201 19.90 -4.70 -3.32
CA VAL A 201 19.15 -3.70 -2.56
C VAL A 201 19.90 -2.37 -2.63
N GLU A 202 19.27 -1.39 -3.27
CA GLU A 202 19.84 -0.06 -3.53
C GLU A 202 18.83 1.05 -3.16
N PRO A 203 19.17 1.90 -2.17
CA PRO A 203 18.32 3.01 -1.73
C PRO A 203 17.86 3.90 -2.87
N GLY A 204 16.54 4.12 -2.95
CA GLY A 204 15.91 4.95 -3.98
C GLY A 204 16.08 4.44 -5.41
N LYS A 205 16.43 3.16 -5.61
CA LYS A 205 16.67 2.57 -6.94
C LYS A 205 15.97 1.24 -7.16
N SER A 206 16.06 0.30 -6.23
CA SER A 206 15.55 -1.07 -6.39
C SER A 206 14.04 -1.17 -6.19
N HIS A 207 13.27 -0.23 -6.77
CA HIS A 207 11.82 -0.18 -6.63
C HIS A 207 11.12 -1.30 -7.40
N HIS A 208 10.32 -2.08 -6.68
CA HIS A 208 9.58 -3.22 -7.22
C HIS A 208 8.27 -3.45 -6.51
N ALA A 209 7.40 -4.27 -7.12
CA ALA A 209 6.15 -4.73 -6.56
C ALA A 209 5.87 -6.19 -6.97
N VAL A 210 4.93 -6.84 -6.28
CA VAL A 210 4.29 -8.07 -6.72
C VAL A 210 2.90 -7.70 -7.22
N ALA A 211 2.70 -7.84 -8.54
CA ALA A 211 1.39 -7.64 -9.15
C ALA A 211 0.35 -8.58 -8.52
N GLU A 212 -0.91 -8.15 -8.52
CA GLU A 212 -2.01 -8.95 -7.97
C GLU A 212 -2.08 -10.35 -8.61
N VAL A 213 -2.28 -11.36 -7.76
CA VAL A 213 -2.57 -12.73 -8.22
C VAL A 213 -4.01 -12.80 -8.68
N LEU A 214 -4.20 -13.19 -9.94
CA LEU A 214 -5.48 -13.22 -10.63
C LEU A 214 -6.10 -14.63 -10.67
N GLY A 215 -5.26 -15.66 -10.64
CA GLY A 215 -5.69 -17.06 -10.61
C GLY A 215 -6.05 -17.56 -9.20
N ASP A 216 -6.63 -18.75 -9.14
CA ASP A 216 -7.00 -19.40 -7.86
C ASP A 216 -5.85 -20.23 -7.26
N LYS A 217 -4.75 -20.38 -8.01
CA LYS A 217 -3.57 -21.14 -7.59
C LYS A 217 -2.74 -20.34 -6.59
N PRO A 218 -2.15 -20.99 -5.55
CA PRO A 218 -1.29 -20.31 -4.59
C PRO A 218 0.06 -19.94 -5.21
N ARG A 219 0.39 -18.65 -5.23
CA ARG A 219 1.73 -18.18 -5.56
C ARG A 219 2.66 -18.34 -4.36
N LEU A 220 3.17 -19.55 -4.16
CA LEU A 220 4.13 -19.86 -3.09
C LEU A 220 5.56 -19.44 -3.50
N THR A 221 6.21 -18.69 -2.62
CA THR A 221 7.61 -18.27 -2.78
C THR A 221 8.40 -18.45 -1.48
N ILE A 222 9.69 -18.69 -1.60
CA ILE A 222 10.65 -18.45 -0.52
C ILE A 222 11.39 -17.17 -0.90
N SER A 223 11.21 -16.11 -0.14
CA SER A 223 11.87 -14.82 -0.35
C SER A 223 12.72 -14.47 0.85
N GLY A 224 13.78 -13.71 0.62
CA GLY A 224 14.67 -13.31 1.70
C GLY A 224 15.81 -12.44 1.22
N TRP A 225 16.73 -12.19 2.14
CA TRP A 225 17.85 -11.30 1.91
C TRP A 225 19.18 -11.94 2.29
N TYR A 226 20.18 -11.65 1.48
CA TYR A 226 21.57 -11.76 1.88
C TYR A 226 21.98 -10.45 2.54
N HIS A 227 22.60 -10.54 3.71
CA HIS A 227 23.10 -9.39 4.46
C HIS A 227 24.57 -9.12 4.16
N ALA A 228 24.98 -7.84 4.18
CA ALA A 228 26.39 -7.51 4.07
C ALA A 228 27.17 -8.05 5.29
N ARG A 229 28.40 -8.51 5.08
CA ARG A 229 29.26 -9.00 6.17
C ARG A 229 29.64 -7.89 7.15
N GLU A 230 29.80 -6.68 6.63
CA GLU A 230 30.12 -5.48 7.38
C GLU A 230 28.91 -4.55 7.37
N GLN A 231 28.79 -3.70 8.38
CA GLN A 231 27.69 -2.75 8.49
C GLN A 231 27.79 -1.70 7.37
N ARG A 232 26.67 -1.44 6.70
CA ARG A 232 26.56 -0.38 5.69
C ARG A 232 26.34 0.98 6.35
N ASP A 233 26.81 2.03 5.68
CA ASP A 233 26.65 3.42 6.15
C ASP A 233 25.15 3.81 6.20
N GLY A 234 24.73 4.44 7.30
CA GLY A 234 23.33 4.76 7.60
C GLY A 234 22.73 5.87 6.74
N ALA A 235 23.53 6.57 5.92
CA ALA A 235 23.05 7.57 4.97
C ALA A 235 22.01 6.99 3.98
N ALA A 236 22.09 5.69 3.71
CA ALA A 236 21.15 4.92 2.88
C ALA A 236 19.70 4.94 3.40
N ALA A 237 19.49 4.99 4.71
CA ALA A 237 18.16 4.90 5.31
C ALA A 237 17.27 6.11 4.96
N ARG A 238 17.86 7.31 4.80
CA ARG A 238 17.10 8.54 4.45
C ARG A 238 16.60 8.56 3.01
N ALA A 239 17.21 7.78 2.13
CA ALA A 239 16.82 7.65 0.72
C ALA A 239 15.93 6.41 0.47
N SER A 240 15.54 5.69 1.52
CA SER A 240 14.63 4.56 1.42
C SER A 240 13.18 5.02 1.20
N SER A 241 12.37 4.16 0.60
CA SER A 241 10.91 4.36 0.52
C SER A 241 10.29 4.69 1.88
N LEU A 242 10.70 3.98 2.94
CA LEU A 242 10.27 4.25 4.31
C LEU A 242 10.65 5.65 4.80
N GLY A 243 11.90 6.07 4.57
CA GLY A 243 12.34 7.43 4.90
C GLY A 243 11.52 8.50 4.16
N GLN A 244 11.10 8.22 2.92
CA GLN A 244 10.30 9.14 2.10
C GLN A 244 8.83 9.23 2.53
N LEU A 245 8.26 8.17 3.13
CA LEU A 245 6.88 8.17 3.65
C LEU A 245 6.71 9.06 4.89
N ARG A 246 7.81 9.28 5.64
CA ARG A 246 7.85 10.14 6.83
C ARG A 246 7.88 11.63 6.52
N VAL A 247 8.06 12.00 5.25
CA VAL A 247 8.12 13.41 4.84
C VAL A 247 6.70 13.91 4.57
N VAL A 248 6.23 14.84 5.43
CA VAL A 248 4.95 15.53 5.26
C VAL A 248 4.90 16.20 3.90
N GLU A 249 3.87 15.89 3.11
CA GLU A 249 3.65 16.56 1.84
C GLU A 249 3.07 17.96 2.04
N GLN A 250 3.59 18.92 1.28
CA GLN A 250 3.08 20.28 1.31
C GLN A 250 1.81 20.38 0.46
N ARG A 251 0.66 20.58 1.13
CA ARG A 251 -0.61 20.95 0.49
C ARG A 251 -0.69 22.45 0.18
N SER A 252 -1.43 22.82 -0.87
CA SER A 252 -1.62 24.22 -1.31
C SER A 252 -3.06 24.70 -1.04
N PHE A 253 -3.36 24.98 0.22
CA PHE A 253 -4.68 25.46 0.63
C PHE A 253 -5.06 26.81 -0.02
N LYS A 254 -6.34 26.93 -0.39
CA LYS A 254 -6.97 28.11 -0.99
C LYS A 254 -8.21 28.51 -0.16
N SER A 255 -8.61 29.76 -0.23
CA SER A 255 -9.89 30.19 0.33
C SER A 255 -11.08 29.57 -0.41
N PHE A 256 -12.25 29.62 0.22
CA PHE A 256 -13.50 29.16 -0.38
C PHE A 256 -14.05 30.21 -1.35
N ASP A 257 -14.65 29.75 -2.44
CA ASP A 257 -15.14 30.61 -3.51
C ASP A 257 -16.37 31.41 -3.02
N GLY A 258 -16.34 32.73 -3.18
CA GLY A 258 -17.43 33.63 -2.81
C GLY A 258 -17.49 34.00 -1.32
N ASP A 259 -16.39 33.82 -0.57
CA ASP A 259 -16.28 34.29 0.80
C ASP A 259 -15.69 35.72 0.82
N ASP A 260 -16.56 36.72 0.73
CA ASP A 260 -16.16 38.13 0.69
C ASP A 260 -15.72 38.68 2.07
N ASP A 261 -15.96 37.91 3.14
CA ASP A 261 -15.66 38.27 4.53
C ASP A 261 -15.04 37.06 5.24
N GLU A 262 -13.75 36.82 4.96
CA GLU A 262 -12.98 35.67 5.48
C GLU A 262 -12.93 35.63 7.02
N ASP A 263 -13.24 36.75 7.69
CA ASP A 263 -13.26 36.88 9.15
C ASP A 263 -14.61 36.45 9.79
N ASP A 264 -15.71 36.38 9.01
CA ASP A 264 -17.03 35.95 9.51
C ASP A 264 -17.25 34.43 9.32
N VAL A 265 -16.43 33.68 10.05
CA VAL A 265 -16.43 32.22 10.09
C VAL A 265 -17.73 31.63 10.68
N ASP A 266 -18.48 32.42 11.44
CA ASP A 266 -19.69 32.00 12.17
C ASP A 266 -21.02 32.29 11.45
N ARG A 267 -21.00 33.07 10.37
CA ARG A 267 -22.24 33.44 9.67
C ARG A 267 -23.03 32.21 9.22
N ALA A 268 -24.32 32.27 9.53
CA ALA A 268 -25.28 31.23 9.23
C ALA A 268 -25.55 31.05 7.73
N LEU A 269 -25.98 29.84 7.37
CA LEU A 269 -26.53 29.53 6.05
C LEU A 269 -27.73 30.45 5.77
N SER A 270 -27.60 31.27 4.72
CA SER A 270 -28.66 32.11 4.20
C SER A 270 -29.59 31.32 3.26
N SER A 271 -30.71 31.92 2.87
CA SER A 271 -31.58 31.35 1.83
C SER A 271 -30.86 31.14 0.50
N ASP A 272 -29.91 32.02 0.18
CA ASP A 272 -29.14 31.97 -1.05
C ASP A 272 -28.13 30.81 -1.00
N ASP A 273 -27.51 30.57 0.17
CA ASP A 273 -26.65 29.41 0.39
C ASP A 273 -27.44 28.09 0.23
N VAL A 274 -28.62 28.01 0.86
CA VAL A 274 -29.49 26.81 0.74
C VAL A 274 -29.93 26.60 -0.71
N SER A 275 -30.23 27.67 -1.45
CA SER A 275 -30.56 27.57 -2.87
C SER A 275 -29.37 27.11 -3.72
N ALA A 276 -28.16 27.60 -3.44
CA ALA A 276 -26.94 27.21 -4.15
C ALA A 276 -26.58 25.74 -3.87
N LEU A 277 -26.66 25.31 -2.60
CA LEU A 277 -26.45 23.92 -2.20
C LEU A 277 -27.51 23.00 -2.81
N GLY A 278 -28.77 23.43 -2.83
CA GLY A 278 -29.89 22.66 -3.39
C GLY A 278 -29.78 22.32 -4.87
N ALA A 279 -28.83 22.93 -5.60
CA ALA A 279 -28.49 22.58 -6.97
C ALA A 279 -27.76 21.23 -7.10
N TRP A 280 -27.10 20.74 -6.04
CA TRP A 280 -26.26 19.54 -6.11
C TRP A 280 -26.31 18.65 -4.85
N VAL A 281 -26.66 19.20 -3.68
CA VAL A 281 -26.85 18.48 -2.41
C VAL A 281 -28.28 17.96 -2.30
N ALA A 282 -28.45 16.75 -1.76
CA ALA A 282 -29.75 16.16 -1.51
C ALA A 282 -30.53 16.95 -0.45
N PRO A 283 -31.86 17.14 -0.61
CA PRO A 283 -32.67 17.95 0.31
C PRO A 283 -32.61 17.50 1.78
N ALA A 284 -32.36 16.21 2.03
CA ALA A 284 -32.25 15.65 3.38
C ALA A 284 -31.14 16.30 4.22
N TYR A 285 -30.08 16.81 3.58
CA TYR A 285 -28.95 17.46 4.26
C TYR A 285 -29.09 18.98 4.36
N LEU A 286 -30.15 19.54 3.78
CA LEU A 286 -30.46 20.98 3.80
C LEU A 286 -31.59 21.33 4.78
N ASP A 287 -32.06 20.35 5.55
CA ASP A 287 -33.03 20.54 6.62
C ASP A 287 -32.34 21.06 7.90
N PRO A 288 -32.65 22.29 8.35
CA PRO A 288 -32.07 22.83 9.59
C PRO A 288 -32.38 22.00 10.84
N GLU A 289 -33.45 21.19 10.84
CA GLU A 289 -33.76 20.30 11.96
C GLU A 289 -32.82 19.09 12.05
N ALA A 290 -32.14 18.73 10.94
CA ALA A 290 -31.21 17.61 10.90
C ALA A 290 -29.81 17.96 11.44
N TRP A 291 -29.35 19.21 11.26
CA TRP A 291 -27.97 19.61 11.57
C TRP A 291 -27.55 19.40 13.03
N PRO A 292 -28.38 19.69 14.06
CA PRO A 292 -27.99 19.43 15.44
C PRO A 292 -27.69 17.95 15.69
N ARG A 293 -28.49 17.04 15.13
CA ARG A 293 -28.27 15.60 15.29
C ARG A 293 -27.00 15.13 14.57
N LEU A 294 -26.74 15.65 13.37
CA LEU A 294 -25.51 15.35 12.64
C LEU A 294 -24.27 15.86 13.39
N ARG A 295 -24.39 17.03 14.01
CA ARG A 295 -23.32 17.61 14.84
C ARG A 295 -23.08 16.80 16.10
N ASP A 296 -24.13 16.40 16.81
CA ASP A 296 -23.98 15.59 18.01
C ASP A 296 -23.31 14.25 17.68
N HIS A 297 -23.65 13.63 16.54
CA HIS A 297 -22.98 12.42 16.07
C HIS A 297 -21.49 12.69 15.76
N PHE A 298 -21.19 13.72 14.97
CA PHE A 298 -19.82 14.08 14.63
C PHE A 298 -18.97 14.44 15.85
N ALA A 299 -19.53 15.15 16.83
CA ALA A 299 -18.83 15.52 18.06
C ALA A 299 -18.46 14.31 18.94
N ASN A 300 -19.18 13.19 18.83
CA ASN A 300 -18.84 11.97 19.56
C ASN A 300 -17.80 11.11 18.83
N ASP A 301 -17.90 11.05 17.51
CA ASP A 301 -17.15 10.06 16.71
C ASP A 301 -15.98 10.69 15.92
N SER A 302 -15.87 12.02 15.90
CA SER A 302 -14.97 12.80 15.03
C SER A 302 -15.05 12.44 13.54
N ALA A 303 -16.13 11.75 13.16
CA ALA A 303 -16.37 11.24 11.82
C ALA A 303 -17.86 11.18 11.52
N ALA A 304 -18.23 11.31 10.25
CA ALA A 304 -19.59 11.14 9.77
C ALA A 304 -19.61 10.59 8.33
N ARG A 305 -20.58 9.71 8.05
CA ARG A 305 -20.87 9.23 6.69
C ARG A 305 -22.27 9.67 6.28
N LEU A 306 -22.34 10.48 5.23
CA LEU A 306 -23.58 11.01 4.70
C LEU A 306 -23.87 10.31 3.37
N VAL A 307 -24.78 9.34 3.41
CA VAL A 307 -25.18 8.52 2.26
C VAL A 307 -26.17 9.25 1.36
N ASP A 308 -26.15 8.99 0.06
CA ASP A 308 -26.96 9.71 -0.93
C ASP A 308 -26.81 11.23 -0.83
N PHE A 309 -25.58 11.70 -0.62
CA PHE A 309 -25.30 13.11 -0.33
C PHE A 309 -25.61 14.03 -1.50
N CYS A 310 -25.18 13.65 -2.70
CA CYS A 310 -25.49 14.41 -3.90
C CYS A 310 -26.86 14.02 -4.43
N ARG A 311 -27.52 14.96 -5.12
CA ARG A 311 -28.76 14.67 -5.84
C ARG A 311 -28.57 13.53 -6.84
N ASP A 312 -29.60 12.69 -6.98
CA ASP A 312 -29.61 11.53 -7.87
C ASP A 312 -29.20 11.87 -9.30
N GLU A 313 -29.57 13.05 -9.80
CA GLU A 313 -29.21 13.48 -11.15
C GLU A 313 -27.69 13.64 -11.33
N ILE A 314 -27.02 14.17 -10.31
CA ILE A 314 -25.57 14.39 -10.30
C ILE A 314 -24.84 13.05 -10.13
N ALA A 315 -25.26 12.24 -9.15
CA ALA A 315 -24.69 10.92 -8.91
C ALA A 315 -24.83 10.02 -10.16
N SER A 316 -26.01 10.03 -10.79
CA SER A 316 -26.28 9.30 -12.03
C SER A 316 -25.43 9.77 -13.21
N GLU A 317 -25.14 11.07 -13.31
CA GLU A 317 -24.24 11.61 -14.34
C GLU A 317 -22.83 11.03 -14.17
N ILE A 318 -22.30 11.07 -12.94
CA ILE A 318 -20.95 10.58 -12.61
C ILE A 318 -20.84 9.08 -12.91
N SER A 319 -21.78 8.25 -12.44
CA SER A 319 -21.79 6.80 -12.70
C SER A 319 -21.81 6.48 -14.18
N LYS A 320 -22.66 7.18 -14.96
CA LYS A 320 -22.73 6.98 -16.42
C LYS A 320 -21.43 7.38 -17.11
N SER A 321 -20.81 8.48 -16.70
CA SER A 321 -19.55 8.94 -17.28
C SER A 321 -18.38 8.02 -16.93
N GLU A 322 -18.37 7.41 -15.75
CA GLU A 322 -17.37 6.40 -15.36
C GLU A 322 -17.44 5.19 -16.29
N MET A 323 -18.65 4.70 -16.56
CA MET A 323 -18.87 3.51 -17.40
C MET A 323 -18.66 3.77 -18.90
N ALA A 324 -18.78 5.02 -19.36
CA ALA A 324 -18.79 5.36 -20.79
C ALA A 324 -17.47 5.90 -21.36
N GLY A 325 -16.52 6.32 -20.50
CA GLY A 325 -15.39 7.15 -20.91
C GLY A 325 -14.11 6.40 -21.30
N PRO A 326 -13.35 6.88 -22.31
CA PRO A 326 -12.01 6.36 -22.59
C PRO A 326 -11.02 6.72 -21.47
N HIS A 327 -10.15 5.77 -21.11
CA HIS A 327 -9.23 5.90 -19.97
C HIS A 327 -7.96 6.73 -20.26
N ASP A 328 -7.75 7.22 -21.49
CA ASP A 328 -6.57 7.99 -21.92
C ASP A 328 -6.61 9.48 -21.53
N THR A 329 -7.76 9.97 -21.07
CA THR A 329 -7.99 11.33 -20.59
C THR A 329 -7.55 11.56 -19.14
N TRP A 330 -6.80 10.63 -18.55
CA TRP A 330 -6.38 10.68 -17.15
C TRP A 330 -4.86 10.57 -17.04
N ARG A 331 -4.26 11.42 -16.20
CA ARG A 331 -2.82 11.37 -15.88
C ARG A 331 -2.62 10.61 -14.58
N VAL A 332 -1.70 9.65 -14.57
CA VAL A 332 -1.33 8.93 -13.35
C VAL A 332 -0.44 9.82 -12.47
N VAL A 333 -0.78 9.91 -11.20
CA VAL A 333 0.00 10.55 -10.14
C VAL A 333 0.82 9.48 -9.40
N GLY A 334 2.03 9.83 -9.01
CA GLY A 334 2.96 9.03 -8.22
C GLY A 334 3.64 9.88 -7.14
N PRO A 335 4.78 9.43 -6.58
CA PRO A 335 5.47 8.18 -6.90
C PRO A 335 4.74 6.94 -6.34
N PRO A 336 4.88 5.76 -6.98
CA PRO A 336 4.13 4.55 -6.65
C PRO A 336 4.40 4.01 -5.25
N HIS A 337 5.56 4.29 -4.64
CA HIS A 337 5.81 3.90 -3.25
C HIS A 337 5.03 4.76 -2.23
N LYS A 338 4.32 5.82 -2.68
CA LYS A 338 3.43 6.66 -1.86
C LYS A 338 1.97 6.57 -2.31
N ARG A 339 1.76 6.56 -3.63
CA ARG A 339 0.45 6.63 -4.25
C ARG A 339 0.48 6.27 -5.71
N ARG A 340 -0.67 5.82 -6.20
CA ARG A 340 -0.95 5.69 -7.61
C ARG A 340 -2.43 5.88 -7.85
N TYR A 341 -2.81 6.95 -8.54
CA TYR A 341 -4.20 7.18 -8.97
C TYR A 341 -4.22 8.10 -10.19
N GLY A 342 -5.35 8.13 -10.90
CA GLY A 342 -5.57 9.05 -12.00
C GLY A 342 -6.10 10.40 -11.53
N VAL A 343 -5.64 11.49 -12.14
CA VAL A 343 -6.28 12.81 -12.10
C VAL A 343 -6.73 13.19 -13.52
N PRO A 344 -7.81 13.99 -13.68
CA PRO A 344 -8.27 14.39 -15.01
C PRO A 344 -7.18 15.13 -15.80
N ARG A 345 -7.06 14.83 -17.09
CA ARG A 345 -6.17 15.53 -18.03
C ARG A 345 -6.95 15.87 -19.30
N GLY A 346 -7.10 17.17 -19.57
CA GLY A 346 -7.84 17.62 -20.74
C GLY A 346 -9.34 17.43 -20.58
N ASP A 347 -10.03 17.09 -21.67
CA ASP A 347 -11.49 17.05 -21.73
C ASP A 347 -12.02 15.64 -21.44
N SER A 348 -12.37 15.37 -20.18
CA SER A 348 -12.90 14.09 -19.72
C SER A 348 -14.32 14.27 -19.19
N ASP A 349 -15.30 13.51 -19.70
CA ASP A 349 -16.70 13.61 -19.26
C ASP A 349 -16.83 13.36 -17.75
N LEU A 350 -16.21 12.27 -17.27
CA LEU A 350 -16.15 11.96 -15.83
C LEU A 350 -15.43 13.06 -15.06
N GLY A 351 -14.32 13.57 -15.59
CA GLY A 351 -13.59 14.67 -14.97
C GLY A 351 -14.43 15.93 -14.84
N ARG A 352 -15.23 16.29 -15.86
CA ARG A 352 -16.16 17.43 -15.81
C ARG A 352 -17.32 17.20 -14.85
N ALA A 353 -17.84 15.97 -14.77
CA ALA A 353 -18.89 15.63 -13.82
C ALA A 353 -18.39 15.75 -12.37
N LEU A 354 -17.22 15.20 -12.06
CA LEU A 354 -16.58 15.33 -10.74
C LEU A 354 -16.17 16.77 -10.43
N ALA A 355 -15.77 17.56 -11.43
CA ALA A 355 -15.46 18.98 -11.24
C ALA A 355 -16.67 19.82 -10.80
N LYS A 356 -17.90 19.39 -11.09
CA LYS A 356 -19.10 20.04 -10.53
C LYS A 356 -19.17 19.87 -9.00
N ILE A 357 -18.81 18.68 -8.51
CA ILE A 357 -18.73 18.39 -7.07
C ILE A 357 -17.59 19.20 -6.45
N GLU A 358 -16.39 19.17 -7.05
CA GLU A 358 -15.25 19.95 -6.57
C GLU A 358 -15.58 21.45 -6.49
N HIS A 359 -16.26 21.99 -7.50
CA HIS A 359 -16.69 23.39 -7.51
C HIS A 359 -17.73 23.68 -6.41
N GLY A 360 -18.74 22.81 -6.24
CA GLY A 360 -19.73 22.93 -5.17
C GLY A 360 -19.09 22.88 -3.78
N ALA A 361 -18.19 21.92 -3.57
CA ALA A 361 -17.45 21.74 -2.32
C ALA A 361 -16.42 22.84 -2.05
N SER A 362 -16.04 23.61 -3.07
CA SER A 362 -15.16 24.77 -2.96
C SER A 362 -15.88 26.05 -2.53
N SER A 363 -17.21 26.07 -2.51
CA SER A 363 -18.00 27.28 -2.26
C SER A 363 -18.11 27.66 -0.78
N ALA A 364 -18.27 28.96 -0.49
CA ALA A 364 -18.57 29.45 0.85
C ALA A 364 -19.88 28.86 1.43
N ALA A 365 -20.86 28.56 0.59
CA ALA A 365 -22.09 27.89 1.01
C ALA A 365 -21.81 26.49 1.56
N PHE A 366 -20.96 25.70 0.89
CA PHE A 366 -20.56 24.38 1.39
C PHE A 366 -19.70 24.48 2.65
N ARG A 367 -18.78 25.45 2.74
CA ARG A 367 -18.02 25.74 3.96
C ARG A 367 -18.94 25.91 5.17
N ARG A 368 -20.00 26.71 5.03
CA ARG A 368 -20.99 26.97 6.08
C ARG A 368 -21.81 25.73 6.42
N LEU A 369 -22.18 24.92 5.43
CA LEU A 369 -22.84 23.63 5.66
C LEU A 369 -21.95 22.67 6.45
N LEU A 370 -20.68 22.55 6.05
CA LEU A 370 -19.70 21.72 6.74
C LEU A 370 -19.56 22.16 8.20
N ALA A 371 -19.39 23.46 8.46
CA ALA A 371 -19.34 24.01 9.81
C ALA A 371 -20.62 23.74 10.62
N ARG A 372 -21.79 23.71 9.97
CA ARG A 372 -23.05 23.37 10.65
C ARG A 372 -23.13 21.90 11.04
N ILE A 373 -22.63 21.02 10.18
CA ILE A 373 -22.60 19.57 10.38
C ILE A 373 -21.54 19.17 11.41
N THR A 374 -20.33 19.73 11.34
CA THR A 374 -19.22 19.30 12.20
C THR A 374 -19.14 20.08 13.51
N GLY A 375 -19.65 21.32 13.54
CA GLY A 375 -19.39 22.25 14.63
C GLY A 375 -17.99 22.87 14.61
N VAL A 376 -17.17 22.54 13.60
CA VAL A 376 -15.79 23.02 13.42
C VAL A 376 -15.73 23.92 12.19
N ARG A 377 -15.06 25.07 12.28
CA ARG A 377 -15.05 26.11 11.23
C ARG A 377 -13.92 25.87 10.24
N PRO A 378 -14.22 25.48 8.98
CA PRO A 378 -13.21 25.38 7.94
C PRO A 378 -12.85 26.78 7.43
N VAL A 379 -11.55 27.03 7.20
CA VAL A 379 -11.04 28.36 6.77
C VAL A 379 -10.37 28.35 5.40
N ALA A 380 -9.75 27.23 5.03
CA ALA A 380 -9.12 27.07 3.73
C ALA A 380 -9.16 25.60 3.31
N ARG A 381 -9.13 25.33 2.00
CA ARG A 381 -9.26 23.99 1.44
C ARG A 381 -8.23 23.70 0.35
N ASP A 382 -7.83 22.45 0.27
CA ASP A 382 -7.10 21.84 -0.84
C ASP A 382 -7.99 20.73 -1.42
N SER A 383 -8.09 20.61 -2.73
CA SER A 383 -8.99 19.65 -3.37
C SER A 383 -8.33 18.90 -4.51
N THR A 384 -8.69 17.63 -4.67
CA THR A 384 -8.21 16.77 -5.74
C THR A 384 -9.30 15.82 -6.23
N ILE A 385 -9.55 15.81 -7.54
CA ILE A 385 -10.36 14.78 -8.21
C ILE A 385 -9.47 13.55 -8.46
N ARG A 386 -9.87 12.38 -7.95
CA ARG A 386 -9.10 11.14 -8.06
C ARG A 386 -9.92 10.02 -8.70
N ARG A 387 -9.22 9.15 -9.43
CA ARG A 387 -9.75 7.91 -9.97
C ARG A 387 -8.81 6.76 -9.68
N PHE A 388 -9.31 5.74 -9.00
CA PHE A 388 -8.60 4.54 -8.63
C PHE A 388 -9.07 3.36 -9.49
N ARG A 389 -8.23 2.97 -10.45
CA ARG A 389 -8.51 1.87 -11.39
C ARG A 389 -8.29 0.50 -10.73
N PRO A 390 -9.17 -0.48 -11.01
CA PRO A 390 -9.00 -1.87 -10.60
C PRO A 390 -7.64 -2.43 -11.01
N GLY A 391 -7.00 -3.14 -10.09
CA GLY A 391 -5.73 -3.82 -10.28
C GLY A 391 -4.51 -2.87 -10.33
N ARG A 392 -4.68 -1.58 -10.00
CA ARG A 392 -3.65 -0.58 -10.27
C ARG A 392 -3.41 0.43 -9.17
N ASP A 393 -4.47 1.00 -8.62
CA ASP A 393 -4.39 2.29 -7.94
C ASP A 393 -4.69 2.17 -6.44
N TYR A 394 -4.03 3.02 -5.65
CA TYR A 394 -3.97 3.00 -4.19
C TYR A 394 -3.34 4.30 -3.66
N THR A 395 -3.42 4.51 -2.35
CA THR A 395 -2.39 5.26 -1.62
C THR A 395 -1.85 4.37 -0.50
N VAL A 396 -0.67 4.69 0.01
CA VAL A 396 -0.15 4.09 1.25
C VAL A 396 -0.19 5.10 2.38
N ALA A 397 -0.07 4.64 3.62
CA ALA A 397 -0.10 5.51 4.77
C ALA A 397 1.14 6.42 4.75
N VAL A 398 0.87 7.72 4.69
CA VAL A 398 1.89 8.78 4.71
C VAL A 398 1.67 9.65 5.93
N SER A 399 2.73 10.28 6.43
CA SER A 399 2.63 11.24 7.53
C SER A 399 1.55 12.29 7.24
N GLY A 400 0.65 12.46 8.21
CA GLY A 400 -0.47 13.39 8.13
C GLY A 400 -0.05 14.86 8.18
N ASP A 401 -1.06 15.72 8.22
CA ASP A 401 -0.89 17.17 8.30
C ASP A 401 -0.35 17.57 9.70
N PRO A 402 0.46 18.64 9.82
CA PRO A 402 1.07 19.04 11.09
C PRO A 402 0.09 19.71 12.06
N VAL A 403 -1.14 19.96 11.60
CA VAL A 403 -2.24 20.56 12.36
C VAL A 403 -3.51 19.75 12.09
N PRO A 404 -4.49 19.77 13.00
CA PRO A 404 -5.80 19.18 12.75
C PRO A 404 -6.43 19.70 11.45
N VAL A 405 -7.02 18.79 10.68
CA VAL A 405 -7.72 19.09 9.43
C VAL A 405 -9.02 18.31 9.32
N ILE A 406 -9.98 18.83 8.56
CA ILE A 406 -11.16 18.05 8.16
C ILE A 406 -10.90 17.43 6.80
N ASP A 407 -10.97 16.12 6.70
CA ASP A 407 -11.07 15.40 5.44
C ASP A 407 -12.55 15.27 5.05
N ALA A 408 -12.93 15.80 3.89
CA ALA A 408 -14.24 15.65 3.28
C ALA A 408 -14.09 14.95 1.92
N THR A 409 -14.44 13.66 1.86
CA THR A 409 -14.26 12.81 0.68
C THR A 409 -15.61 12.44 0.08
N PHE A 410 -15.87 12.86 -1.16
CA PHE A 410 -17.07 12.50 -1.92
C PHE A 410 -16.80 11.27 -2.78
N CYS A 411 -17.32 10.10 -2.39
CA CYS A 411 -17.06 8.84 -3.07
C CYS A 411 -18.18 8.49 -4.07
N PHE A 412 -17.77 8.08 -5.27
CA PHE A 412 -18.63 7.58 -6.33
C PHE A 412 -18.07 6.28 -6.91
N LEU A 413 -18.91 5.25 -6.91
CA LEU A 413 -18.62 3.95 -7.48
C LEU A 413 -19.45 3.73 -8.75
N GLY A 414 -18.91 3.00 -9.71
CA GLY A 414 -19.65 2.53 -10.87
C GLY A 414 -20.17 1.11 -10.65
N GLY A 415 -21.08 0.67 -11.53
CA GLY A 415 -21.69 -0.66 -11.43
C GLY A 415 -22.81 -0.75 -10.39
N SER A 416 -23.33 -1.96 -10.20
CA SER A 416 -24.50 -2.25 -9.34
C SER A 416 -24.20 -3.29 -8.26
N ASP A 417 -22.92 -3.51 -7.94
CA ASP A 417 -22.46 -4.55 -7.00
C ASP A 417 -21.94 -3.90 -5.72
N ASP A 418 -22.87 -3.34 -4.95
CA ASP A 418 -22.57 -2.71 -3.65
C ASP A 418 -22.07 -3.75 -2.63
N GLU A 419 -22.46 -5.02 -2.77
CA GLU A 419 -22.01 -6.11 -1.91
C GLU A 419 -20.50 -6.35 -2.04
N ALA A 420 -19.95 -6.29 -3.26
CA ALA A 420 -18.52 -6.42 -3.49
C ALA A 420 -17.73 -5.34 -2.73
N TRP A 421 -18.15 -4.08 -2.80
CA TRP A 421 -17.50 -2.97 -2.10
C TRP A 421 -17.67 -3.03 -0.58
N ALA A 422 -18.88 -3.35 -0.11
CA ALA A 422 -19.18 -3.48 1.32
C ALA A 422 -18.43 -4.65 1.98
N SER A 423 -18.01 -5.66 1.21
CA SER A 423 -17.22 -6.77 1.76
C SER A 423 -15.81 -6.38 2.19
N GLY A 424 -15.28 -5.25 1.71
CA GLY A 424 -13.87 -4.84 1.90
C GLY A 424 -12.86 -5.63 1.06
N GLU A 425 -13.22 -6.79 0.51
CA GLU A 425 -12.30 -7.69 -0.21
C GLU A 425 -11.70 -7.08 -1.49
N VAL A 426 -12.45 -6.20 -2.16
CA VAL A 426 -12.00 -5.51 -3.38
C VAL A 426 -11.23 -4.22 -3.10
N GLY A 427 -11.05 -3.89 -1.82
CA GLY A 427 -10.35 -2.70 -1.36
C GLY A 427 -11.06 -1.40 -1.70
N GLY A 428 -10.30 -0.32 -1.90
CA GLY A 428 -10.82 1.01 -2.19
C GLY A 428 -11.48 1.72 -1.00
N PHE A 429 -11.60 1.08 0.17
CA PHE A 429 -11.98 1.77 1.40
C PHE A 429 -10.87 2.73 1.86
N GLU A 430 -11.23 3.70 2.69
CA GLU A 430 -10.33 4.69 3.26
C GLU A 430 -10.08 4.37 4.73
N THR A 431 -8.82 4.32 5.14
CA THR A 431 -8.44 3.92 6.50
C THR A 431 -7.57 5.00 7.14
N TYR A 432 -7.80 5.18 8.44
CA TYR A 432 -7.11 6.08 9.34
C TYR A 432 -6.47 5.26 10.45
N ILE A 433 -5.17 5.45 10.67
CA ILE A 433 -4.39 4.70 11.66
C ILE A 433 -3.52 5.68 12.46
N GLU A 434 -3.21 5.34 13.70
CA GLU A 434 -2.28 6.12 14.51
C GLU A 434 -0.84 5.90 14.03
N ALA A 435 -0.03 6.95 13.95
CA ALA A 435 1.39 6.80 13.68
C ALA A 435 2.09 6.21 14.91
N GLU A 436 2.86 5.14 14.72
CA GLU A 436 3.66 4.56 15.79
C GLU A 436 4.87 5.41 16.15
N ASP A 437 5.20 5.41 17.45
CA ASP A 437 6.46 5.95 17.97
C ASP A 437 7.68 5.24 17.37
N GLU A 438 8.78 5.98 17.25
CA GLU A 438 10.03 5.63 16.56
C GLU A 438 10.73 4.32 17.05
N GLY A 439 10.15 3.16 16.76
CA GLY A 439 10.76 1.84 16.92
C GLY A 439 11.47 1.35 15.66
N ASP A 440 12.40 0.39 15.84
CA ASP A 440 13.13 -0.34 14.77
C ASP A 440 12.22 -1.36 14.03
N ALA A 441 10.89 -1.20 14.13
CA ALA A 441 9.90 -2.10 13.55
C ALA A 441 9.75 -1.86 12.04
N ASP A 442 9.44 -2.93 11.32
CA ASP A 442 9.16 -2.89 9.89
C ASP A 442 7.85 -2.11 9.68
N ALA A 443 7.94 -0.85 9.28
CA ALA A 443 6.81 0.08 9.20
C ALA A 443 5.68 -0.34 8.22
N ALA A 444 5.87 -1.45 7.49
CA ALA A 444 4.82 -2.11 6.73
C ALA A 444 3.93 -3.03 7.59
N VAL A 445 4.22 -3.16 8.89
CA VAL A 445 3.46 -3.93 9.88
C VAL A 445 3.18 -3.01 11.04
N TYR A 446 2.00 -2.36 11.01
CA TYR A 446 1.49 -1.68 12.19
C TYR A 446 1.26 -2.74 13.29
N ALA A 447 1.56 -2.41 14.54
CA ALA A 447 1.35 -3.19 15.75
C ALA A 447 -0.16 -3.30 16.07
N GLY A 448 -0.91 -3.78 15.09
CA GLY A 448 -2.26 -4.29 15.21
C GLY A 448 -2.25 -5.68 14.59
N GLU A 449 -2.20 -6.72 15.43
CA GLU A 449 -2.37 -8.09 14.96
C GLU A 449 -3.77 -8.20 14.32
N SER A 450 -3.86 -8.09 13.00
CA SER A 450 -5.05 -8.47 12.24
C SER A 450 -5.15 -10.00 12.19
N GLY A 451 -5.35 -10.60 13.36
CA GLY A 451 -5.69 -12.00 13.58
C GLY A 451 -7.01 -12.09 14.33
N GLU A 452 -7.99 -12.75 13.71
CA GLU A 452 -9.29 -13.20 14.24
C GLU A 452 -9.70 -12.67 15.63
N GLY A 453 -10.55 -11.63 15.67
CA GLY A 453 -11.52 -11.44 16.75
C GLY A 453 -11.03 -10.77 18.05
N GLY A 454 -9.99 -9.94 18.01
CA GLY A 454 -9.62 -9.06 19.12
C GLY A 454 -9.96 -7.59 18.84
N GLU A 455 -10.91 -7.03 19.57
CA GLU A 455 -10.99 -5.59 19.80
C GLU A 455 -9.73 -5.18 20.58
N GLU A 456 -8.68 -4.71 19.90
CA GLU A 456 -7.64 -3.78 20.38
C GLU A 456 -6.42 -3.78 19.42
N GLY A 457 -6.20 -2.65 18.73
CA GLY A 457 -4.91 -2.26 18.15
C GLY A 457 -4.85 -2.17 16.62
N GLY A 458 -4.66 -0.97 16.06
CA GLY A 458 -4.23 -0.73 14.67
C GLY A 458 -5.01 0.38 13.95
N ASP A 459 -6.28 0.12 13.63
CA ASP A 459 -7.10 1.03 12.84
C ASP A 459 -7.96 1.93 13.73
N LEU A 460 -7.81 3.26 13.61
CA LEU A 460 -8.66 4.23 14.29
C LEU A 460 -10.05 4.27 13.64
N LEU A 461 -10.09 4.26 12.30
CA LEU A 461 -11.32 4.32 11.52
C LEU A 461 -11.11 3.74 10.12
N SER A 462 -12.02 2.87 9.69
CA SER A 462 -12.11 2.42 8.29
C SER A 462 -13.47 2.82 7.70
N VAL A 463 -13.43 3.60 6.63
CA VAL A 463 -14.57 4.13 5.88
C VAL A 463 -14.73 3.31 4.60
N GLU A 464 -15.77 2.49 4.57
CA GLU A 464 -16.15 1.70 3.41
C GLU A 464 -16.32 2.56 2.16
N ALA A 465 -15.92 2.01 1.00
CA ALA A 465 -16.22 2.63 -0.27
C ALA A 465 -17.73 2.51 -0.54
N GLN A 466 -18.42 3.64 -0.66
CA GLN A 466 -19.86 3.67 -0.91
C GLN A 466 -20.21 4.69 -1.99
N HIS A 467 -21.11 4.30 -2.90
CA HIS A 467 -21.59 5.17 -3.95
C HIS A 467 -22.37 6.37 -3.37
N ASN A 468 -22.12 7.56 -3.92
CA ASN A 468 -22.79 8.81 -3.54
C ASN A 468 -22.71 9.12 -2.04
N CYS A 469 -21.55 8.86 -1.43
CA CYS A 469 -21.34 9.08 0.00
C CYS A 469 -20.33 10.21 0.24
N LEU A 470 -20.66 11.15 1.13
CA LEU A 470 -19.71 12.10 1.69
C LEU A 470 -19.23 11.58 3.04
N SER A 471 -17.95 11.22 3.11
CA SER A 471 -17.25 10.95 4.38
C SER A 471 -16.63 12.24 4.91
N ILE A 472 -16.79 12.51 6.20
CA ILE A 472 -16.19 13.65 6.90
C ILE A 472 -15.41 13.09 8.09
N VAL A 473 -14.14 13.42 8.23
CA VAL A 473 -13.29 12.98 9.36
C VAL A 473 -12.47 14.17 9.86
N LEU A 474 -12.54 14.46 11.16
CA LEU A 474 -11.59 15.36 11.82
C LEU A 474 -10.33 14.56 12.14
N ARG A 475 -9.22 14.92 11.50
CA ARG A 475 -7.96 14.18 11.58
C ARG A 475 -6.91 15.01 12.30
N ASP A 476 -6.38 14.46 13.39
CA ASP A 476 -5.33 15.07 14.19
C ASP A 476 -3.91 14.85 13.62
N PRO A 477 -2.93 15.67 14.02
CA PRO A 477 -1.53 15.42 13.73
C PRO A 477 -1.12 14.04 14.22
N GLY A 478 -0.33 13.31 13.43
CA GLY A 478 0.09 11.95 13.75
C GLY A 478 -0.92 10.86 13.35
N THR A 479 -2.08 11.22 12.79
CA THR A 479 -2.96 10.23 12.13
C THR A 479 -2.52 10.03 10.67
N LEU A 480 -2.20 8.80 10.30
CA LEU A 480 -1.91 8.41 8.92
C LEU A 480 -3.23 8.05 8.21
N ARG A 481 -3.28 8.27 6.89
CA ARG A 481 -4.45 7.97 6.06
C ARG A 481 -4.05 7.29 4.76
N PHE A 482 -4.86 6.34 4.31
CA PHE A 482 -4.72 5.77 2.96
C PHE A 482 -6.04 5.30 2.35
N VAL A 483 -6.07 5.19 1.02
CA VAL A 483 -7.09 4.48 0.25
C VAL A 483 -6.52 3.14 -0.17
N LYS A 484 -7.11 2.04 0.32
CA LYS A 484 -6.65 0.69 0.05
C LYS A 484 -6.64 0.39 -1.46
N TYR A 485 -5.65 -0.38 -1.89
CA TYR A 485 -5.54 -0.89 -3.25
C TYR A 485 -6.86 -1.42 -3.79
N VAL A 486 -7.30 -0.90 -4.94
CA VAL A 486 -8.50 -1.38 -5.63
C VAL A 486 -8.13 -2.61 -6.43
N SER A 487 -8.63 -3.77 -6.00
CA SER A 487 -8.41 -5.07 -6.65
C SER A 487 -8.87 -5.07 -8.10
N ALA A 488 -8.25 -5.86 -8.96
CA ALA A 488 -8.71 -6.14 -10.33
C ALA A 488 -10.11 -6.77 -10.38
N PHE A 489 -10.60 -7.28 -9.24
CA PHE A 489 -11.95 -7.85 -9.10
C PHE A 489 -13.01 -6.81 -8.71
N ALA A 490 -12.61 -5.56 -8.45
CA ALA A 490 -13.58 -4.49 -8.23
C ALA A 490 -14.47 -4.29 -9.47
N PRO A 491 -15.78 -4.07 -9.30
CA PRO A 491 -16.74 -3.99 -10.41
C PRO A 491 -16.56 -2.71 -11.26
N SER A 492 -15.88 -1.70 -10.74
CA SER A 492 -15.58 -0.43 -11.41
C SER A 492 -14.34 0.23 -10.83
N ALA A 493 -13.94 1.37 -11.39
CA ALA A 493 -13.05 2.27 -10.67
C ALA A 493 -13.77 2.88 -9.45
N ARG A 494 -13.01 3.14 -8.38
CA ARG A 494 -13.43 4.09 -7.34
C ARG A 494 -13.08 5.50 -7.80
N CYS A 495 -14.05 6.40 -7.82
CA CYS A 495 -13.82 7.81 -8.13
C CYS A 495 -14.17 8.65 -6.92
N ASP A 496 -13.38 9.67 -6.61
CA ASP A 496 -13.73 10.59 -5.56
C ASP A 496 -13.24 12.02 -5.80
N VAL A 497 -13.84 12.93 -5.04
CA VAL A 497 -13.31 14.28 -4.84
C VAL A 497 -12.85 14.36 -3.39
N GLU A 498 -11.54 14.43 -3.19
CA GLU A 498 -10.94 14.71 -1.88
C GLU A 498 -10.96 16.23 -1.67
N VAL A 499 -11.45 16.67 -0.51
CA VAL A 499 -11.33 18.04 -0.03
C VAL A 499 -10.76 17.99 1.38
N VAL A 500 -9.59 18.58 1.58
CA VAL A 500 -8.96 18.70 2.91
C VAL A 500 -9.04 20.14 3.35
N CYS A 501 -9.59 20.37 4.54
CA CYS A 501 -9.83 21.70 5.07
C CYS A 501 -8.97 21.98 6.29
N ARG A 502 -8.26 23.12 6.30
CA ARG A 502 -7.75 23.70 7.53
C ARG A 502 -8.91 24.22 8.36
N ILE A 503 -8.80 24.08 9.67
CA ILE A 503 -9.77 24.57 10.64
C ILE A 503 -9.30 25.89 11.26
N HIS A 504 -10.24 26.63 11.83
CA HIS A 504 -9.98 27.89 12.51
C HIS A 504 -9.14 27.68 13.78
N ASP A 505 -8.26 28.62 14.11
CA ASP A 505 -7.30 28.49 15.21
C ASP A 505 -7.97 28.28 16.58
N GLU A 506 -9.13 28.89 16.81
CA GLU A 506 -9.91 28.70 18.05
C GLU A 506 -10.58 27.31 18.15
N ASP A 507 -10.67 26.57 17.05
CA ASP A 507 -11.19 25.20 17.06
C ASP A 507 -10.07 24.16 17.20
N LEU A 508 -8.81 24.62 17.29
CA LEU A 508 -7.68 23.73 17.58
C LEU A 508 -7.72 23.27 19.06
N PRO A 509 -7.25 22.05 19.35
CA PRO A 509 -7.07 21.61 20.73
C PRO A 509 -6.19 22.60 21.50
N ASP A 510 -6.57 22.91 22.75
CA ASP A 510 -5.75 23.74 23.63
C ASP A 510 -4.41 23.03 23.90
N PRO A 511 -3.26 23.60 23.48
CA PRO A 511 -1.96 22.97 23.68
C PRO A 511 -1.63 22.75 25.16
N ASP A 512 -2.24 23.51 26.08
CA ASP A 512 -1.99 23.43 27.52
C ASP A 512 -2.95 22.47 28.27
N ALA A 513 -3.95 21.88 27.60
CA ALA A 513 -4.91 20.97 28.23
C ALA A 513 -4.42 19.52 28.40
N SER A 514 -3.24 19.17 27.86
CA SER A 514 -2.70 17.80 27.89
C SER A 514 -1.83 17.48 29.13
N GLY A 515 -1.96 18.25 30.21
CA GLY A 515 -1.06 18.17 31.35
C GLY A 515 -1.71 18.34 32.72
N ASP A 516 -2.82 17.65 33.02
CA ASP A 516 -3.22 17.35 34.41
C ASP A 516 -4.40 16.36 34.41
N ASP A 517 -4.15 15.06 34.40
CA ASP A 517 -5.11 14.04 34.88
C ASP A 517 -4.39 12.72 35.24
N SER A 518 -3.32 12.85 36.03
CA SER A 518 -2.74 11.73 36.77
C SER A 518 -2.21 12.21 38.10
N ASP A 519 -3.12 12.47 39.04
CA ASP A 519 -2.90 12.34 40.48
C ASP A 519 -4.18 12.72 41.24
N GLU A 520 -5.14 11.80 41.34
CA GLU A 520 -5.99 11.63 42.55
C GLU A 520 -6.28 10.15 42.85
#